data_AF-A0A1I1HQX5-F1
#
_entry.id   AF-A0A1I1HQX5-F1
#
_cell.length_a   1.000
_cell.length_b   1.000
_cell.length_c   1.000
_cell.angle_alpha   90.00
_cell.angle_beta   90.00
_cell.angle_gamma   90.00
#
_symmetry.space_group_name_H-M   'P 1'
#
loop_
_entity.id
_entity.type
_entity.pdbx_description
1 polymer ?
#
loop_
_entity_poly.entity_id
_entity_poly.type
_entity_poly.pdbx_seq_one_letter_code
_entity_poly.pdbx_strand_id
1 'polypeptide(L)' 'MKFAFIRAHRVEFGIRGMCRVLRGHFFGFYAWLKDPLSHRAQEDAGQTELIR' A
#
# COMPACT_ATOMS: atom_id res chain seq x y z
N MET A 1 -0.76 -4.76 0.98
CA MET A 1 0.63 -4.62 0.46
C MET A 1 0.77 -4.24 -1.04
N LYS A 2 -0.25 -3.68 -1.73
CA LYS A 2 -0.10 -3.28 -3.16
C LYS A 2 0.54 -1.90 -3.34
N PHE A 3 0.00 -0.90 -2.64
CA PHE A 3 0.48 0.46 -2.75
C PHE A 3 1.87 0.68 -2.12
N ALA A 4 2.25 -0.16 -1.15
CA ALA A 4 3.61 -0.21 -0.62
C ALA A 4 4.65 -0.57 -1.69
N PHE A 5 4.36 -1.59 -2.51
CA PHE A 5 5.19 -1.96 -3.65
C PHE A 5 5.25 -0.84 -4.70
N ILE A 6 4.11 -0.24 -5.03
CA ILE A 6 4.06 0.92 -5.95
C ILE A 6 4.92 2.07 -5.42
N ARG A 7 4.89 2.34 -4.12
CA ARG A 7 5.71 3.40 -3.51
C ARG A 7 7.21 3.11 -3.63
N ALA A 8 7.63 1.86 -3.44
CA ALA A 8 9.03 1.47 -3.49
C ALA A 8 9.63 1.60 -4.90
N HIS A 9 8.86 1.25 -5.94
CA HIS A 9 9.37 1.19 -7.33
C HIS A 9 8.83 2.29 -8.25
N ARG A 10 8.17 3.33 -7.74
CA ARG A 10 7.61 4.43 -8.56
C ARG A 10 8.65 5.22 -9.36
N VAL A 11 9.93 5.12 -8.99
CA VAL A 11 11.05 5.77 -9.69
C VAL A 11 11.46 4.97 -10.92
N GLU A 12 11.33 3.65 -10.86
CA GLU A 12 11.70 2.72 -11.92
C GLU A 12 10.52 2.45 -12.88
N PHE A 13 9.29 2.44 -12.36
CA PHE A 13 8.08 2.15 -13.12
C PHE A 13 6.99 3.19 -12.95
N GLY A 14 6.25 3.46 -14.02
CA GLY A 14 5.12 4.40 -14.00
C GLY A 14 3.96 3.90 -13.13
N ILE A 15 3.52 4.73 -12.18
CA ILE A 15 2.44 4.43 -11.22
C ILE A 15 1.16 3.91 -11.92
N ARG A 16 0.75 4.52 -13.04
CA ARG A 16 -0.46 4.09 -13.78
C ARG A 16 -0.35 2.66 -14.29
N GLY A 17 0.82 2.27 -14.79
CA GLY A 17 1.08 0.91 -15.26
C GLY A 17 1.03 -0.09 -14.11
N MET A 18 1.69 0.24 -13.00
CA MET A 18 1.67 -0.60 -11.80
C MET A 18 0.25 -0.74 -11.21
N CYS A 19 -0.54 0.34 -11.18
CA CYS A 19 -1.95 0.31 -10.76
C CYS A 19 -2.77 -0.63 -11.65
N ARG A 20 -2.56 -0.63 -12.98
CA ARG A 20 -3.25 -1.55 -13.89
C ARG A 20 -2.85 -3.01 -13.64
N VAL A 21 -1.55 -3.30 -13.52
CA VAL A 21 -1.02 -4.66 -13.32
C VAL A 21 -1.44 -5.24 -11.96
N LEU A 22 -1.33 -4.45 -10.89
CA LEU A 22 -1.62 -4.89 -9.52
C LEU A 22 -3.11 -4.82 -9.17
N ARG A 23 -3.97 -4.44 -10.13
CA ARG A 23 -5.40 -4.15 -9.93
C ARG A 23 -5.61 -3.19 -8.74
N GLY A 24 -4.82 -2.12 -8.71
CA GLY A 24 -4.91 -1.03 -7.75
C GLY A 24 -5.58 0.18 -8.38
N HIS A 25 -6.43 0.87 -7.62
CA HIS A 25 -7.05 2.11 -8.11
C HIS A 25 -6.03 3.26 -8.11
N PHE A 26 -5.95 4.01 -9.22
CA PHE A 26 -4.96 5.10 -9.37
C PHE A 26 -5.15 6.20 -8.32
N PHE A 27 -6.37 6.67 -8.10
CA PHE A 27 -6.66 7.61 -7.01
C PHE A 27 -6.52 6.97 -5.62
N GLY A 28 -6.74 5.66 -5.52
CA GLY A 28 -6.56 4.91 -4.28
C GLY A 28 -5.11 4.92 -3.80
N PHE A 29 -4.14 4.97 -4.70
CA PHE A 29 -2.72 5.10 -4.34
C PHE A 29 -2.43 6.42 -3.61
N TYR A 30 -2.98 7.54 -4.07
CA TYR A 30 -2.78 8.83 -3.42
C TYR A 30 -3.58 8.99 -2.13
N ALA A 31 -4.76 8.37 -2.04
CA ALA A 31 -5.48 8.28 -0.76
C ALA A 31 -4.67 7.46 0.27
N TRP A 32 -4.14 6.32 -0.16
CA TRP A 32 -3.26 5.48 0.66
C TRP A 32 -1.94 6.17 1.03
N LEU A 33 -1.40 7.08 0.21
CA LEU A 33 -0.21 7.84 0.59
C LEU A 33 -0.46 8.76 1.80
N LYS A 34 -1.69 9.26 1.97
CA LYS A 34 -2.08 10.11 3.10
C LYS A 34 -2.34 9.29 4.36
N ASP A 35 -2.96 8.13 4.20
CA ASP A 35 -3.19 7.16 5.26
C ASP A 35 -2.78 5.75 4.80
N PRO A 36 -1.50 5.38 4.99
CA PRO A 36 -0.98 4.11 4.48
C PRO A 36 -1.41 2.91 5.34
N LEU A 37 -1.96 3.17 6.51
CA LEU A 37 -2.34 2.18 7.50
C LEU A 37 -3.86 1.97 7.42
N SER A 38 -4.27 1.05 6.55
CA SER A 38 -5.65 0.52 6.65
C SER A 38 -5.92 0.06 8.08
N HIS A 39 -7.15 0.20 8.57
CA HIS A 39 -7.56 -0.25 9.91
C HIS A 39 -7.02 -1.65 10.25
N ARG A 40 -7.14 -2.59 9.30
CA ARG A 40 -6.59 -3.95 9.40
C ARG A 40 -5.07 -4.02 9.60
N ALA A 41 -4.31 -3.11 9.00
CA ALA A 41 -2.85 -3.04 9.15
C ALA A 41 -2.42 -2.42 10.48
N GLN A 42 -3.26 -1.58 11.09
CA GLN A 42 -3.08 -1.12 12.47
C GLN A 42 -3.38 -2.28 13.45
N GLU A 43 -4.44 -3.04 13.17
CA GLU A 43 -4.79 -4.24 13.93
C GLU A 43 -3.72 -5.35 13.82
N ASP A 44 -3.18 -5.61 12.62
CA ASP A 44 -2.09 -6.59 12.41
C ASP A 44 -0.80 -6.17 13.16
N ALA A 45 -0.49 -4.88 13.23
CA ALA A 45 0.66 -4.39 14.00
C ALA A 45 0.49 -4.67 15.50
N GLY A 46 -0.71 -4.44 16.05
CA GLY A 46 -1.03 -4.77 17.43
C GLY A 46 -1.09 -6.29 17.71
N GLN A 47 -1.52 -7.10 16.74
CA GLN A 47 -1.49 -8.57 16.87
C GLN A 47 -0.08 -9.13 16.85
N THR A 48 0.86 -8.51 16.13
CA THR A 48 2.27 -8.94 16.11
C THR A 48 2.95 -8.73 17.47
N GLU A 49 2.50 -7.75 18.26
CA GLU A 49 2.98 -7.55 19.64
C GLU A 49 2.47 -8.62 20.62
N LEU A 50 1.32 -9.24 20.35
CA LEU A 50 0.71 -10.27 21.19
C LEU A 50 1.29 -11.69 20.97
N ILE A 51 2.09 -11.89 19.91
CA ILE A 51 2.73 -13.17 19.57
C ILE A 51 4.17 -13.23 20.12
N ARG A 52 4.61 -12.21 20.86
CA ARG A 52 5.94 -12.17 21.49
C ARG A 52 5.92 -12.70 22.92
#